data_AF-A0A4Q3VJB1-F1
#
_entry.id   AF-A0A4Q3VJB1-F1
#
_cell.length_a   1.000
_cell.length_b   1.000
_cell.length_c   1.000
_cell.angle_alpha   90.00
_cell.angle_beta   90.00
_cell.angle_gamma   90.00
#
_symmetry.space_group_name_H-M   'P 1'
#
loop_
_entity.id
_entity.type
_entity.pdbx_description
1 polymer ?
#
loop_
_entity_poly.entity_id
_entity_poly.type
_entity_poly.pdbx_seq_one_letter_code
_entity_poly.pdbx_strand_id
1 'polypeptide(L)'
;MLHRSAAGQHPSTIKMWPDSFSMRAGSPARWSYDQGVILKGIEGIWQATGDKKWFNYIQKSMDHYVREDGSIKGYRPDEYNIDHLNNGKVLLLLFQVTNRDKY
;
A
#
# COMPACT_ATOMS: atom_id res chain seq x y z
N MET A 1 25.89 13.72 -32.16
CA MET A 1 24.78 12.74 -32.33
C MET A 1 24.65 11.97 -31.02
N LEU A 2 23.48 12.05 -30.40
CA LEU A 2 23.08 11.35 -29.18
C LEU A 2 22.89 9.85 -29.47
N HIS A 3 23.22 8.97 -28.50
CA HIS A 3 22.25 8.01 -27.95
C HIS A 3 22.83 7.10 -26.84
N ARG A 4 22.23 7.24 -25.64
CA ARG A 4 21.71 6.20 -24.72
C ARG A 4 22.67 5.18 -24.08
N SER A 5 22.51 4.81 -22.81
CA SER A 5 21.55 5.18 -21.76
C SER A 5 22.15 4.73 -20.43
N ALA A 6 22.15 5.63 -19.45
CA ALA A 6 22.54 5.34 -18.08
C ALA A 6 21.54 4.37 -17.44
N ALA A 7 21.91 3.09 -17.42
CA ALA A 7 21.40 2.14 -16.45
C ALA A 7 22.06 2.47 -15.11
N GLY A 8 21.35 3.14 -14.22
CA GLY A 8 21.87 3.39 -12.88
C GLY A 8 21.22 4.57 -12.23
N GLN A 9 20.22 4.28 -11.40
CA GLN A 9 19.82 4.96 -10.16
C GLN A 9 18.29 4.98 -10.08
N HIS A 10 17.72 4.10 -9.27
CA HIS A 10 16.64 4.47 -8.34
C HIS A 10 16.42 3.36 -7.28
N PRO A 11 17.34 3.17 -6.32
CA PRO A 11 16.99 2.59 -5.02
C PRO A 11 16.46 3.64 -4.01
N SER A 12 16.36 4.91 -4.43
CA SER A 12 16.36 6.05 -3.51
C SER A 12 15.04 6.27 -2.75
N THR A 13 13.90 5.82 -3.25
CA THR A 13 12.59 6.13 -2.63
C THR A 13 12.21 5.18 -1.51
N ILE A 14 12.48 3.87 -1.64
CA ILE A 14 12.11 2.87 -0.62
C ILE A 14 12.97 3.00 0.64
N LYS A 15 14.24 3.38 0.48
CA LYS A 15 15.18 3.50 1.61
C LYS A 15 14.93 4.75 2.47
N MET A 16 14.25 5.76 1.93
CA MET A 16 13.83 6.95 2.69
C MET A 16 12.54 6.71 3.50
N TRP A 17 11.86 5.58 3.29
CA TRP A 17 10.49 5.33 3.75
C TRP A 17 10.34 3.95 4.47
N PRO A 18 11.23 3.58 5.42
CA PRO A 18 11.11 2.30 6.12
C PRO A 18 9.86 2.24 7.04
N ASP A 19 9.37 3.38 7.53
CA ASP A 19 8.24 3.51 8.48
C ASP A 19 7.17 4.51 8.01
N SER A 20 6.74 4.39 6.76
CA SER A 20 5.81 5.33 6.09
C SER A 20 4.34 5.18 6.46
N PHE A 21 4.09 4.90 7.72
CA PHE A 21 2.74 4.98 8.28
C PHE A 21 2.39 6.41 8.72
N SER A 22 3.40 7.27 8.83
CA SER A 22 3.25 8.64 9.33
C SER A 22 3.59 9.64 8.22
N MET A 23 2.61 10.40 7.72
CA MET A 23 2.89 11.59 6.89
C MET A 23 3.69 12.66 7.64
N ARG A 24 3.75 12.53 8.98
CA ARG A 24 4.60 13.29 9.90
C ARG A 24 5.25 12.33 10.89
N ALA A 25 6.57 12.38 11.03
CA ALA A 25 7.29 11.59 12.04
C ALA A 25 6.64 11.76 13.43
N GLY A 26 6.22 10.65 14.04
CA GLY A 26 5.57 10.63 15.36
C GLY A 26 4.04 10.71 15.36
N SER A 27 3.37 10.82 14.21
CA SER A 27 1.90 10.74 14.12
C SER A 27 1.43 9.29 13.95
N PRO A 28 0.39 8.84 14.67
CA PRO A 28 -0.13 7.48 14.51
C PRO A 28 -0.61 7.24 13.08
N ALA A 29 -0.36 6.03 12.59
CA ALA A 29 -0.84 5.55 11.29
C ALA A 29 -2.35 5.78 11.18
N ARG A 30 -2.77 6.62 10.23
CA ARG A 30 -4.18 6.90 9.98
C ARG A 30 -4.59 6.23 8.68
N TRP A 31 -5.70 5.49 8.75
CA TRP A 31 -6.39 4.99 7.56
C TRP A 31 -6.83 6.18 6.71
N SER A 32 -6.04 6.50 5.69
CA SER A 32 -6.13 7.74 4.92
C SER A 32 -6.05 7.45 3.43
N TYR A 33 -6.59 8.37 2.64
CA TYR A 33 -6.66 8.28 1.18
C TYR A 33 -5.31 8.10 0.51
N ASP A 34 -4.33 8.90 0.92
CA ASP A 34 -3.02 8.96 0.26
C ASP A 34 -2.31 7.61 0.35
N GLN A 35 -2.57 6.83 1.40
CA GLN A 35 -2.04 5.49 1.53
C GLN A 35 -2.58 4.56 0.43
N GLY A 36 -3.87 4.63 0.11
CA GLY A 36 -4.46 3.85 -0.99
C GLY A 36 -3.85 4.19 -2.34
N VAL A 37 -3.61 5.48 -2.60
CA VAL A 37 -2.98 5.95 -3.86
C VAL A 37 -1.55 5.41 -3.98
N ILE A 38 -0.74 5.53 -2.92
CA ILE A 38 0.64 5.03 -2.90
C ILE A 38 0.67 3.51 -3.10
N LEU A 39 -0.20 2.77 -2.41
CA LEU A 39 -0.26 1.31 -2.52
C LEU A 39 -0.72 0.84 -3.90
N LYS A 40 -1.65 1.55 -4.57
CA LYS A 40 -2.00 1.28 -5.97
C LYS A 40 -0.82 1.50 -6.92
N GLY A 41 0.03 2.50 -6.67
CA GLY A 41 1.27 2.69 -7.42
C GLY A 41 2.24 1.50 -7.25
N ILE A 42 2.40 1.02 -6.02
CA ILE A 42 3.26 -0.15 -5.72
C ILE A 42 2.68 -1.44 -6.31
N GLU A 43 1.35 -1.59 -6.32
CA GLU A 43 0.67 -2.70 -7.01
C GLU A 43 1.04 -2.72 -8.50
N GLY A 44 1.06 -1.56 -9.17
CA GLY A 44 1.51 -1.47 -10.57
C GLY A 44 2.95 -1.97 -10.77
N ILE A 45 3.86 -1.66 -9.84
CA ILE A 45 5.24 -2.16 -9.87
C ILE A 45 5.25 -3.68 -9.67
N TRP A 46 4.47 -4.20 -8.72
CA TRP A 46 4.36 -5.64 -8.50
C TRP A 46 3.83 -6.36 -9.74
N GLN A 47 2.76 -5.86 -10.36
CA GLN A 47 2.19 -6.44 -11.58
C GLN A 47 3.19 -6.43 -12.75
N ALA A 48 3.98 -5.36 -12.88
CA ALA A 48 4.96 -5.24 -13.96
C ALA A 48 6.20 -6.13 -13.75
N THR A 49 6.58 -6.41 -12.50
CA THR A 49 7.86 -7.07 -12.18
C THR A 49 7.71 -8.50 -11.67
N GLY A 50 6.56 -8.85 -11.10
CA GLY A 50 6.34 -10.10 -10.37
C GLY A 50 7.14 -10.20 -9.06
N ASP A 51 7.90 -9.18 -8.66
CA ASP A 51 8.78 -9.27 -7.49
C ASP A 51 7.95 -9.23 -6.20
N LYS A 52 7.98 -10.35 -5.47
CA LYS A 52 7.21 -10.59 -4.24
C LYS A 52 7.45 -9.56 -3.15
N LYS A 53 8.59 -8.85 -3.13
CA LYS A 53 8.86 -7.83 -2.11
C LYS A 53 7.81 -6.71 -2.12
N TRP A 54 7.28 -6.37 -3.30
CA TRP A 54 6.27 -5.33 -3.47
C TRP A 54 4.91 -5.78 -2.95
N PHE A 55 4.52 -7.01 -3.28
CA PHE A 55 3.31 -7.61 -2.73
C PHE A 55 3.37 -7.71 -1.20
N ASN A 56 4.50 -8.18 -0.65
CA ASN A 56 4.69 -8.27 0.79
C ASN A 56 4.60 -6.90 1.47
N TYR A 57 5.09 -5.84 0.82
CA TYR A 57 4.95 -4.48 1.33
C TYR A 57 3.48 -4.06 1.40
N ILE A 58 2.71 -4.26 0.33
CA ILE A 58 1.26 -3.97 0.29
C ILE A 58 0.54 -4.72 1.41
N GLN A 59 0.78 -6.03 1.53
CA GLN A 59 0.15 -6.86 2.54
C GLN A 59 0.47 -6.38 3.95
N LYS A 60 1.76 -6.15 4.27
CA LYS A 60 2.20 -5.65 5.57
C LYS A 60 1.58 -4.28 5.90
N SER A 61 1.43 -3.40 4.91
CA SER A 61 0.79 -2.10 5.09
C SER A 61 -0.68 -2.22 5.48
N MET A 62 -1.43 -3.12 4.84
CA MET A 62 -2.85 -3.31 5.15
C MET A 62 -3.08 -4.10 6.43
N ASP A 63 -2.22 -5.07 6.74
CA ASP A 63 -2.27 -5.85 7.99
C ASP A 63 -2.11 -4.98 9.26
N HIS A 64 -1.52 -3.79 9.13
CA HIS A 64 -1.47 -2.84 10.25
C HIS A 64 -2.88 -2.38 10.69
N TYR A 65 -3.84 -2.35 9.77
CA TYR A 65 -5.20 -1.87 10.01
C TYR A 65 -6.22 -3.01 10.09
N VAL A 66 -6.04 -4.06 9.30
CA VAL A 66 -6.97 -5.18 9.18
C VAL A 66 -6.62 -6.27 10.18
N ARG A 67 -7.49 -6.45 11.17
CA ARG A 67 -7.37 -7.53 12.16
C ARG A 67 -7.74 -8.87 11.55
N GLU A 68 -7.43 -9.95 12.26
CA GLU A 68 -7.75 -11.31 11.82
C GLU A 68 -9.25 -11.57 11.68
N ASP A 69 -10.09 -10.81 12.38
CA ASP A 69 -11.56 -10.86 12.27
C ASP A 69 -12.13 -10.00 11.13
N GLY A 70 -11.28 -9.39 10.30
CA GLY A 70 -11.66 -8.49 9.22
C GLY A 70 -12.02 -7.07 9.66
N SER A 71 -12.00 -6.77 10.97
CA SER A 71 -12.25 -5.41 11.44
C SER A 71 -11.10 -4.46 11.08
N ILE A 72 -11.46 -3.26 10.61
CA ILE A 72 -10.49 -2.24 10.17
C ILE A 72 -10.33 -1.17 11.24
N LYS A 73 -9.11 -1.00 11.74
CA LYS A 73 -8.78 0.04 12.73
C LYS A 73 -9.02 1.44 12.16
N GLY A 74 -9.91 2.20 12.80
CA GLY A 74 -10.20 3.59 12.44
C GLY A 74 -11.13 3.76 11.23
N TYR A 75 -11.70 2.67 10.70
CA TYR A 75 -12.75 2.75 9.70
C TYR A 75 -14.10 3.02 10.38
N ARG A 76 -14.79 4.05 9.89
CA ARG A 76 -16.13 4.44 10.34
C ARG A 76 -17.05 4.54 9.13
N PRO A 77 -17.89 3.53 8.86
CA PRO A 77 -18.71 3.51 7.64
C PRO A 77 -19.70 4.68 7.56
N ASP A 78 -20.10 5.21 8.72
CA ASP A 78 -20.98 6.37 8.87
C ASP A 78 -20.34 7.72 8.48
N GLU A 79 -19.03 7.76 8.22
CA GLU A 79 -18.36 8.96 7.72
C GLU A 79 -18.58 9.18 6.21
N TYR A 80 -19.12 8.19 5.48
CA TYR A 80 -19.35 8.24 4.02
C TYR A 80 -18.16 8.80 3.23
N ASN A 81 -16.93 8.49 3.69
CA ASN A 81 -15.73 9.05 3.11
C ASN A 81 -15.29 8.24 1.88
N ILE A 82 -15.27 8.89 0.71
CA ILE A 82 -14.82 8.32 -0.56
C ILE A 82 -13.38 7.80 -0.49
N ASP A 83 -12.58 8.33 0.43
CA ASP A 83 -11.20 7.95 0.63
C ASP A 83 -11.03 6.47 0.95
N HIS A 84 -12.02 5.88 1.63
CA HIS A 84 -11.99 4.47 2.02
C HIS A 84 -12.15 3.51 0.83
N LEU A 85 -12.73 3.97 -0.28
CA LEU A 85 -12.98 3.14 -1.45
C LEU A 85 -11.68 2.69 -2.12
N ASN A 86 -10.65 3.56 -2.16
CA ASN A 86 -9.36 3.20 -2.73
C ASN A 86 -8.63 2.14 -1.90
N ASN A 87 -8.71 2.21 -0.58
CA ASN A 87 -8.15 1.18 0.30
C ASN A 87 -8.90 -0.15 0.14
N GLY A 88 -10.22 -0.12 -0.08
CA GLY A 88 -11.02 -1.31 -0.41
C GLY A 88 -10.53 -2.04 -1.67
N LYS A 89 -10.11 -1.33 -2.71
CA LYS A 89 -9.52 -1.96 -3.92
C LYS A 89 -8.22 -2.72 -3.60
N VAL A 90 -7.41 -2.21 -2.68
CA VAL A 90 -6.18 -2.88 -2.24
C VAL A 90 -6.51 -4.15 -1.44
N LEU A 91 -7.56 -4.13 -0.62
CA LEU A 91 -8.04 -5.31 0.10
C LEU A 91 -8.53 -6.41 -0.86
N LEU A 92 -9.31 -6.04 -1.88
CA LEU A 92 -9.76 -6.99 -2.90
C LEU A 92 -8.58 -7.66 -3.62
N LEU A 93 -7.51 -6.93 -3.91
CA LEU A 93 -6.29 -7.51 -4.46
C LEU A 93 -5.70 -8.56 -3.50
N LEU A 94 -5.57 -8.22 -2.21
CA LEU A 94 -5.00 -9.13 -1.22
C LEU A 94 -5.85 -10.39 -1.07
N PHE A 95 -7.18 -10.26 -1.07
CA PHE A 95 -8.09 -11.40 -1.09
C PHE A 95 -7.87 -12.27 -2.34
N GLN A 96 -7.84 -11.68 -3.53
CA GLN A 96 -7.64 -12.43 -4.79
C GLN A 96 -6.34 -13.23 -4.84
N VAL A 97 -5.25 -12.70 -4.27
CA VAL A 97 -3.94 -13.35 -4.31
C VAL A 97 -3.73 -14.34 -3.17
N THR A 98 -4.26 -14.04 -1.97
CA THR A 98 -4.00 -14.85 -0.76
C THR A 98 -5.14 -15.79 -0.38
N ASN A 99 -6.35 -15.51 -0.88
CA ASN A 99 -7.60 -16.17 -0.52
C ASN A 99 -7.83 -16.23 1.01
N ARG A 100 -7.45 -15.15 1.72
CA ARG A 100 -7.68 -14.99 3.16
C ARG A 100 -8.90 -14.13 3.42
N ASP A 101 -9.87 -14.68 4.12
CA ASP A 101 -11.17 -14.05 4.41
C ASP A 101 -11.09 -12.75 5.21
N LYS A 102 -9.97 -12.48 5.89
CA LYS A 102 -9.77 -11.23 6.64
C LYS A 102 -9.70 -9.99 5.73
N TYR A 103 -9.41 -10.16 4.43
CA TYR A 103 -9.26 -9.06 3.47
C TYR A 103 -10.52 -8.83 2.65
#